data_AF-A0A8X6FM87-F1
#
_entry.id   AF-A0A8X6FM87-F1
#
_cell.length_a   1.000
_cell.length_b   1.000
_cell.length_c   1.000
_cell.angle_alpha   90.00
_cell.angle_beta   90.00
_cell.angle_gamma   90.00
#
_symmetry.space_group_name_H-M   'P 1'
#
loop_
_entity.id
_entity.type
_entity.pdbx_description
1 polymer ?
#
loop_
_entity_poly.entity_id
_entity_poly.type
_entity_poly.pdbx_seq_one_letter_code
_entity_poly.pdbx_strand_id
1 'polypeptide(L)'
;MSMRKRGSLGKKTVNSKTVEHTRAAEAPDEKIARLQAYQVRHRAPETPEQYQEDQVHHRVARAAETPIQHVARLLGFIKQRNVALTLKWKVQMHDDFMYNPRYDYESNNLLDIGRMSNVFLKRSALKWKGETPSMCCSRGKVILPPILKPPELLCSLLKSENA
;
A
#
# COMPACT_ATOMS: atom_id res chain seq x y z
N MET A 1 -35.80 -52.70 7.30
CA MET A 1 -35.74 -51.21 7.33
C MET A 1 -35.27 -50.71 5.97
N SER A 2 -35.88 -49.67 5.39
CA SER A 2 -35.45 -49.13 4.09
C SER A 2 -34.48 -47.97 4.28
N MET A 3 -33.25 -48.08 3.76
CA MET A 3 -32.28 -46.98 3.78
C MET A 3 -32.69 -45.92 2.75
N ARG A 4 -32.99 -44.70 3.21
CA ARG A 4 -33.23 -43.55 2.31
C ARG A 4 -31.96 -43.31 1.47
N LYS A 5 -32.08 -43.40 0.14
CA LYS A 5 -30.98 -43.05 -0.79
C LYS A 5 -30.53 -41.61 -0.50
N ARG A 6 -29.23 -41.43 -0.19
CA ARG A 6 -28.63 -40.11 0.01
C ARG A 6 -28.83 -39.27 -1.25
N GLY A 7 -29.27 -38.01 -1.08
CA GLY A 7 -29.54 -37.11 -2.20
C GLY A 7 -28.27 -36.83 -3.02
N SER A 8 -28.43 -36.67 -4.33
CA SER A 8 -27.29 -36.35 -5.22
C SER A 8 -26.83 -34.91 -4.97
N LEU A 9 -25.64 -34.76 -4.39
CA LEU A 9 -25.01 -33.47 -4.06
C LEU A 9 -24.79 -32.56 -5.28
N GLY A 10 -24.80 -33.11 -6.51
CA GLY A 10 -24.70 -32.34 -7.75
C GLY A 10 -26.01 -31.66 -8.20
N LYS A 11 -27.16 -31.96 -7.57
CA LYS A 11 -28.45 -31.38 -7.98
C LYS A 11 -28.67 -30.00 -7.34
N LYS A 12 -28.19 -28.93 -8.00
CA LYS A 12 -28.62 -27.55 -7.70
C LYS A 12 -30.15 -27.46 -7.69
N THR A 13 -30.73 -26.91 -6.63
CA THR A 13 -32.18 -26.68 -6.52
C THR A 13 -32.65 -25.67 -7.57
N VAL A 14 -33.94 -25.68 -7.90
CA VAL A 14 -34.53 -24.68 -8.82
C VAL A 14 -34.28 -23.26 -8.29
N ASN A 15 -34.52 -23.03 -7.00
CA ASN A 15 -34.25 -21.75 -6.34
C ASN A 15 -32.77 -21.31 -6.47
N SER A 16 -31.80 -22.22 -6.33
CA SER A 16 -30.38 -21.91 -6.54
C SER A 16 -30.11 -21.39 -7.96
N LYS A 17 -30.76 -21.98 -8.97
CA LYS A 17 -30.61 -21.55 -10.37
C LYS A 17 -31.30 -20.21 -10.63
N THR A 18 -32.50 -20.00 -10.06
CA THR A 18 -33.22 -18.72 -10.15
C THR A 18 -32.40 -17.59 -9.53
N VAL A 19 -31.84 -17.81 -8.33
CA VAL A 19 -31.00 -16.82 -7.62
C VAL A 19 -29.66 -16.58 -8.32
N GLU A 20 -29.09 -17.58 -9.00
CA GLU A 20 -27.92 -17.37 -9.88
C GLU A 20 -28.28 -16.52 -11.10
N HIS A 21 -29.42 -16.77 -11.73
CA HIS A 21 -29.87 -16.02 -12.91
C HIS A 21 -30.25 -14.56 -12.58
N THR A 22 -30.95 -14.30 -11.47
CA THR A 22 -31.26 -12.91 -11.07
C THR A 22 -30.00 -12.15 -10.74
N ARG A 23 -29.06 -12.74 -9.98
CA ARG A 23 -27.75 -12.11 -9.67
C ARG A 23 -26.86 -11.87 -10.89
N ALA A 24 -27.05 -12.61 -11.98
CA ALA A 24 -26.36 -12.39 -13.24
C ALA A 24 -26.99 -11.26 -14.09
N ALA A 25 -28.27 -10.96 -13.85
CA ALA A 25 -29.03 -9.90 -14.52
C ALA A 25 -29.16 -8.60 -13.71
N GLU A 26 -28.75 -8.57 -12.44
CA GLU A 26 -28.71 -7.37 -11.58
C GLU A 26 -27.96 -6.20 -12.24
N ALA A 27 -28.59 -5.03 -12.26
CA ALA A 27 -27.92 -3.79 -12.61
C ALA A 27 -26.82 -3.44 -11.57
N PRO A 28 -25.81 -2.62 -11.94
CA PRO A 28 -24.73 -2.25 -11.03
C PRO A 28 -25.21 -1.68 -9.69
N ASP A 29 -26.22 -0.81 -9.73
CA ASP A 29 -26.73 -0.13 -8.53
C ASP A 29 -27.58 -1.06 -7.64
N GLU A 30 -28.37 -1.95 -8.24
CA GLU A 30 -29.11 -3.00 -7.51
C GLU A 30 -28.14 -3.94 -6.77
N LYS A 31 -27.06 -4.33 -7.45
CA LYS A 31 -25.98 -5.14 -6.90
C LYS A 31 -25.24 -4.42 -5.76
N ILE A 32 -25.00 -3.11 -5.90
CA ILE A 32 -24.42 -2.27 -4.83
C ILE A 32 -25.38 -2.21 -3.63
N ALA A 33 -26.66 -1.90 -3.84
CA ALA A 33 -27.68 -1.83 -2.80
C ALA A 33 -27.84 -3.17 -2.06
N ARG A 34 -27.84 -4.30 -2.79
CA ARG A 34 -27.88 -5.65 -2.20
C ARG A 34 -26.63 -5.95 -1.35
N LEU A 35 -25.45 -5.53 -1.79
CA LEU A 35 -24.20 -5.70 -1.03
C LEU A 35 -24.15 -4.81 0.21
N GLN A 36 -24.64 -3.57 0.13
CA GLN A 36 -24.79 -2.67 1.28
C GLN A 36 -25.81 -3.23 2.30
N ALA A 37 -26.97 -3.69 1.85
CA ALA A 37 -27.97 -4.32 2.72
C ALA A 37 -27.45 -5.60 3.39
N TYR A 38 -26.59 -6.37 2.72
CA TYR A 38 -25.88 -7.50 3.32
C TYR A 38 -24.88 -7.04 4.39
N GLN A 39 -24.03 -6.05 4.09
CA GLN A 39 -23.07 -5.50 5.05
C GLN A 39 -23.73 -4.91 6.30
N VAL A 40 -24.88 -4.24 6.18
CA VAL A 40 -25.62 -3.69 7.32
C VAL A 40 -26.14 -4.80 8.24
N ARG A 41 -26.61 -5.92 7.68
CA ARG A 41 -27.05 -7.10 8.46
C ARG A 41 -25.90 -7.80 9.21
N HIS A 42 -24.70 -7.75 8.65
CA HIS A 42 -23.47 -8.30 9.25
C HIS A 42 -22.63 -7.26 10.00
N ARG A 43 -23.20 -6.10 10.38
CA ARG A 43 -22.51 -5.04 11.14
C ARG A 43 -22.62 -5.21 12.68
N ALA A 44 -23.34 -6.21 13.16
CA ALA A 44 -23.37 -6.50 14.60
C ALA A 44 -21.95 -6.80 15.12
N PRO A 45 -21.55 -6.30 16.30
CA PRO A 45 -20.26 -6.63 16.87
C PRO A 45 -20.18 -8.12 17.17
N GLU A 46 -19.12 -8.77 16.68
CA GLU A 46 -18.86 -10.19 16.92
C GLU A 46 -18.61 -10.44 18.41
N THR A 47 -19.09 -11.58 18.91
CA THR A 47 -18.74 -12.03 20.27
C THR A 47 -17.25 -12.43 20.33
N PRO A 48 -16.61 -12.37 21.51
CA PRO A 48 -15.23 -12.84 21.67
C PRO A 48 -15.01 -14.30 21.22
N GLU A 49 -16.06 -15.12 21.33
CA GLU A 49 -16.08 -16.52 20.89
C GLU A 49 -16.03 -16.62 19.36
N GLN A 50 -16.90 -15.89 18.64
CA GLN A 50 -16.91 -15.83 17.18
C GLN A 50 -15.58 -15.31 16.62
N TYR A 51 -15.00 -14.28 17.24
CA TYR A 51 -13.70 -13.74 16.86
C TYR A 51 -12.57 -14.78 17.04
N GLN A 52 -12.62 -15.59 18.11
CA GLN A 52 -11.68 -16.67 18.35
C GLN A 52 -11.86 -17.82 17.35
N GLU A 53 -13.10 -18.17 16.99
CA GLU A 53 -13.40 -19.16 15.93
C GLU A 53 -12.85 -18.71 14.57
N ASP A 54 -13.04 -17.44 14.17
CA ASP A 54 -12.48 -16.92 12.92
C ASP A 54 -10.94 -16.90 12.93
N GLN A 55 -10.31 -16.51 14.05
CA GLN A 55 -8.85 -16.62 14.19
C GLN A 55 -8.36 -18.06 13.98
N VAL A 56 -9.05 -19.05 14.55
CA VAL A 56 -8.72 -20.47 14.39
C VAL A 56 -8.96 -20.92 12.94
N HIS A 57 -10.10 -20.58 12.34
CA HIS A 57 -10.43 -20.88 10.95
C HIS A 57 -9.38 -20.29 9.98
N HIS A 58 -9.00 -19.03 10.15
CA HIS A 58 -7.94 -18.39 9.38
C HIS A 58 -6.55 -19.01 9.64
N ARG A 59 -6.25 -19.53 10.84
CA ARG A 59 -5.00 -20.29 11.10
C ARG A 59 -5.01 -21.63 10.37
N VAL A 60 -6.10 -22.39 10.41
CA VAL A 60 -6.26 -23.67 9.71
C VAL A 60 -6.19 -23.47 8.20
N ALA A 61 -6.90 -22.47 7.66
CA ALA A 61 -6.86 -22.15 6.24
C ALA A 61 -5.44 -21.80 5.74
N ARG A 62 -4.67 -21.04 6.53
CA ARG A 62 -3.25 -20.74 6.23
C ARG A 62 -2.34 -21.96 6.31
N ALA A 63 -2.60 -22.89 7.23
CA ALA A 63 -1.85 -24.15 7.34
C ALA A 63 -2.11 -25.12 6.18
N ALA A 64 -3.27 -24.99 5.51
CA ALA A 64 -3.65 -25.76 4.34
C ALA A 64 -3.29 -25.10 2.99
N GLU A 65 -2.54 -23.98 2.99
CA GLU A 65 -2.13 -23.29 1.76
C GLU A 65 -1.17 -24.14 0.92
N THR A 66 -1.50 -24.34 -0.36
CA THR A 66 -0.50 -24.76 -1.35
C THR A 66 0.56 -23.66 -1.55
N PRO A 67 1.78 -23.99 -2.02
CA PRO A 67 2.83 -22.99 -2.25
C PRO A 67 2.41 -21.83 -3.17
N ILE A 68 1.56 -22.10 -4.16
CA ILE A 68 1.03 -21.09 -5.08
C ILE A 68 0.06 -20.14 -4.37
N GLN A 69 -0.84 -20.66 -3.53
CA GLN A 69 -1.76 -19.84 -2.71
C GLN A 69 -0.99 -19.01 -1.69
N HIS A 70 0.04 -19.57 -1.06
CA HIS A 70 0.91 -18.88 -0.12
C HIS A 70 1.61 -17.68 -0.79
N VAL A 71 2.22 -17.88 -1.95
CA VAL A 71 2.85 -16.80 -2.74
C VAL A 71 1.82 -15.77 -3.18
N ALA A 72 0.64 -16.19 -3.65
CA ALA A 72 -0.44 -15.26 -4.04
C ALA A 72 -0.91 -14.39 -2.86
N ARG A 73 -1.05 -14.95 -1.65
CA ARG A 73 -1.38 -14.20 -0.43
C ARG A 73 -0.27 -13.19 -0.08
N LEU A 74 1.00 -13.59 -0.10
CA LEU A 74 2.13 -12.69 0.16
C LEU A 74 2.17 -11.53 -0.84
N LEU A 75 2.01 -11.81 -2.13
CA LEU A 75 1.94 -10.77 -3.18
C LEU A 75 0.72 -9.86 -2.99
N GLY A 76 -0.42 -10.40 -2.52
CA GLY A 76 -1.61 -9.64 -2.14
C GLY A 76 -1.32 -8.63 -1.02
N PHE A 77 -0.69 -9.07 0.08
CA PHE A 77 -0.27 -8.20 1.17
C PHE A 77 0.73 -7.11 0.71
N ILE A 78 1.73 -7.48 -0.09
CA ILE A 78 2.70 -6.52 -0.65
C ILE A 78 2.00 -5.48 -1.52
N LYS A 79 1.06 -5.91 -2.39
CA LYS A 79 0.28 -5.01 -3.25
C LYS A 79 -0.58 -4.05 -2.42
N GLN A 80 -1.32 -4.55 -1.42
CA GLN A 80 -2.14 -3.70 -0.54
C GLN A 80 -1.30 -2.70 0.24
N ARG A 81 -0.19 -3.13 0.86
CA ARG A 81 0.74 -2.26 1.59
C ARG A 81 1.30 -1.17 0.68
N ASN A 82 1.72 -1.52 -0.54
CA ASN A 82 2.28 -0.56 -1.48
C ASN A 82 1.21 0.42 -2.00
N VAL A 83 -0.04 0.00 -2.21
CA VAL A 83 -1.16 0.92 -2.53
C VAL A 83 -1.44 1.88 -1.37
N ALA A 84 -1.49 1.39 -0.13
CA ALA A 84 -1.71 2.24 1.04
C ALA A 84 -0.57 3.26 1.25
N LEU A 85 0.68 2.87 1.00
CA LEU A 85 1.82 3.79 0.97
C LEU A 85 1.66 4.82 -0.15
N THR A 86 1.43 4.41 -1.41
CA THR A 86 1.26 5.33 -2.54
C THR A 86 0.13 6.33 -2.33
N LEU A 87 -0.97 5.95 -1.65
CA LEU A 87 -2.04 6.88 -1.30
C LEU A 87 -1.60 7.90 -0.24
N LYS A 88 -0.90 7.47 0.83
CA LYS A 88 -0.34 8.39 1.82
C LYS A 88 0.65 9.37 1.19
N TRP A 89 1.60 8.86 0.39
CA TRP A 89 2.54 9.66 -0.40
C TRP A 89 1.83 10.69 -1.28
N LYS A 90 0.75 10.32 -1.98
CA LYS A 90 -0.01 11.24 -2.84
C LYS A 90 -0.73 12.36 -2.09
N VAL A 91 -1.21 12.09 -0.88
CA VAL A 91 -1.83 13.11 -0.03
C VAL A 91 -0.78 14.10 0.49
N GLN A 92 0.36 13.59 0.95
CA GLN A 92 1.42 14.40 1.56
C GLN A 92 2.28 15.18 0.53
N MET A 93 2.61 14.57 -0.62
CA MET A 93 3.40 15.22 -1.70
C MET A 93 2.76 16.49 -2.28
N HIS A 94 1.48 16.76 -2.00
CA HIS A 94 0.82 17.97 -2.47
C HIS A 94 1.22 19.23 -1.67
N ASP A 95 1.76 19.05 -0.46
CA ASP A 95 2.30 20.11 0.39
C ASP A 95 3.84 20.14 0.36
N ASP A 96 4.51 18.97 0.31
CA ASP A 96 5.97 18.82 0.48
C ASP A 96 6.85 19.54 -0.57
N PHE A 97 6.30 19.97 -1.72
CA PHE A 97 7.05 20.78 -2.69
C PHE A 97 7.36 22.20 -2.18
N MET A 98 6.75 22.63 -1.08
CA MET A 98 7.13 23.84 -0.35
C MET A 98 7.82 23.45 0.97
N TYR A 99 9.12 23.72 1.08
CA TYR A 99 9.87 23.43 2.30
C TYR A 99 9.31 24.21 3.50
N ASN A 100 8.69 23.48 4.42
CA ASN A 100 8.13 24.01 5.66
C ASN A 100 9.10 23.76 6.84
N PRO A 101 9.82 24.77 7.36
CA PRO A 101 10.76 24.61 8.48
C PRO A 101 10.09 24.32 9.84
N ARG A 102 8.76 24.22 9.90
CA ARG A 102 8.02 23.76 11.08
C ARG A 102 7.63 22.27 11.01
N TYR A 103 7.91 21.60 9.89
CA TYR A 103 7.65 20.17 9.72
C TYR A 103 8.89 19.37 10.15
N ASP A 104 8.70 18.38 11.02
CA ASP A 104 9.74 17.43 11.38
C ASP A 104 9.86 16.35 10.28
N TYR A 105 10.81 16.56 9.37
CA TYR A 105 11.11 15.60 8.31
C TYR A 105 11.87 14.37 8.81
N GLU A 106 12.48 14.38 10.00
CA GLU A 106 13.30 13.26 10.50
C GLU A 106 12.45 12.14 11.11
N SER A 107 11.36 12.47 11.81
CA SER A 107 10.43 11.45 12.35
C SER A 107 9.44 10.89 11.32
N ASN A 108 9.40 11.42 10.10
CA ASN A 108 8.48 10.95 9.06
C ASN A 108 8.96 9.65 8.40
N ASN A 109 8.49 8.51 8.92
CA ASN A 109 8.71 7.16 8.35
C ASN A 109 8.25 6.97 6.88
N LEU A 110 7.55 7.91 6.25
CA LEU A 110 7.36 7.89 4.79
C LEU A 110 8.62 8.36 4.06
N LEU A 111 9.29 9.40 4.58
CA LEU A 111 10.49 10.01 4.00
C LEU A 111 11.79 9.27 4.37
N ASP A 112 11.71 8.10 5.01
CA ASP A 112 12.87 7.23 5.23
C ASP A 112 13.37 6.62 3.90
N ILE A 113 14.34 7.32 3.28
CA ILE A 113 15.11 6.85 2.12
C ILE A 113 16.03 5.66 2.49
N GLY A 114 16.16 5.36 3.80
CA GLY A 114 16.97 4.29 4.35
C GLY A 114 18.42 4.72 4.58
N ARG A 115 19.15 3.91 5.38
CA ARG A 115 20.56 4.17 5.65
C ARG A 115 21.44 3.85 4.44
N MET A 116 22.37 4.76 4.10
CA MET A 116 23.45 4.51 3.14
C MET A 116 24.37 3.42 3.69
N SER A 117 24.16 2.17 3.26
CA SER A 117 24.73 0.98 3.88
C SER A 117 25.56 0.11 2.92
N ASN A 118 25.68 0.53 1.66
CA ASN A 118 26.34 -0.23 0.60
C ASN A 118 27.56 0.58 0.12
N VAL A 119 28.74 -0.03 0.02
CA VAL A 119 29.99 0.66 -0.31
C VAL A 119 30.27 0.59 -1.81
N PHE A 120 30.48 1.75 -2.44
CA PHE A 120 30.85 1.82 -3.84
C PHE A 120 32.34 1.51 -4.03
N LEU A 121 32.62 0.29 -4.50
CA LEU A 121 33.94 -0.35 -4.63
C LEU A 121 35.06 0.53 -5.25
N LYS A 122 34.72 1.50 -6.12
CA LYS A 122 35.71 2.37 -6.80
C LYS A 122 36.00 3.70 -6.10
N ARG A 123 35.35 4.04 -4.98
CA ARG A 123 35.56 5.31 -4.24
C ARG A 123 35.43 5.22 -2.71
N SER A 124 35.07 4.06 -2.16
CA SER A 124 34.71 3.90 -0.74
C SER A 124 33.56 4.80 -0.24
N ALA A 125 32.82 5.42 -1.17
CA ALA A 125 31.61 6.18 -0.86
C ALA A 125 30.48 5.24 -0.48
N LEU A 126 29.70 5.59 0.55
CA LEU A 126 28.45 4.92 0.85
C LEU A 126 27.39 5.30 -0.21
N LYS A 127 26.42 4.42 -0.43
CA LYS A 127 25.29 4.62 -1.34
C LYS A 127 24.00 3.97 -0.82
N TRP A 128 22.84 4.40 -1.32
CA TRP A 128 21.55 3.82 -0.95
C TRP A 128 21.26 2.47 -1.64
N LYS A 129 20.38 1.67 -1.04
CA LYS A 129 19.95 0.37 -1.57
C LYS A 129 18.95 0.57 -2.73
N GLY A 130 19.44 0.45 -3.96
CA GLY A 130 18.67 0.72 -5.18
C GLY A 130 19.15 1.96 -5.94
N GLU A 131 20.08 2.72 -5.35
CA GLU A 131 20.71 3.86 -6.04
C GLU A 131 21.44 3.40 -7.30
N THR A 132 21.20 4.11 -8.41
CA THR A 132 21.82 3.82 -9.69
C THR A 132 23.35 4.00 -9.60
N PRO A 133 24.17 3.15 -10.27
CA PRO A 133 25.64 3.28 -10.24
C PRO A 133 26.21 4.59 -10.78
N SER A 134 25.35 5.49 -11.27
CA SER A 134 25.64 6.78 -11.86
C SER A 134 25.12 7.97 -11.03
N MET A 135 24.77 7.79 -9.76
CA MET A 135 24.37 8.87 -8.83
C MET A 135 25.47 9.27 -7.82
N CYS A 136 26.14 8.32 -7.17
CA CYS A 136 27.13 8.64 -6.13
C CYS A 136 28.39 9.41 -6.59
N CYS A 137 28.71 9.39 -7.90
CA CYS A 137 30.10 9.25 -8.32
C CYS A 137 30.52 9.97 -9.62
N SER A 138 29.95 11.13 -9.92
CA SER A 138 30.47 12.06 -10.95
C SER A 138 30.54 11.66 -12.45
N ARG A 139 29.74 10.84 -13.16
CA ARG A 139 28.75 9.77 -12.86
C ARG A 139 27.88 9.99 -11.62
N GLY A 140 27.26 11.17 -11.58
CA GLY A 140 26.72 11.78 -10.35
C GLY A 140 27.35 13.13 -10.08
N LYS A 141 27.26 14.04 -11.05
CA LYS A 141 27.65 15.45 -10.94
C LYS A 141 26.64 16.25 -11.73
N VAL A 142 25.85 17.07 -11.04
CA VAL A 142 25.29 18.25 -11.67
C VAL A 142 26.45 19.24 -11.77
N ILE A 143 26.89 19.56 -12.99
CA ILE A 143 27.76 20.71 -13.19
C ILE A 143 26.83 21.92 -13.14
N LEU A 144 26.59 22.44 -11.94
CA LEU A 144 25.92 23.72 -11.79
C LEU A 144 26.78 24.78 -12.51
N PRO A 145 26.18 25.67 -13.30
CA PRO A 145 26.87 26.86 -13.78
C PRO A 145 27.48 27.62 -12.59
N PRO A 146 28.62 28.33 -12.76
CA PRO A 146 29.13 29.21 -11.73
C PRO A 146 28.01 30.13 -11.26
N ILE A 147 27.69 30.11 -9.96
CA ILE A 147 26.63 30.94 -9.41
C ILE A 147 27.03 32.39 -9.65
N LEU A 148 26.33 33.04 -10.59
CA LEU A 148 26.55 34.45 -10.89
C LEU A 148 26.37 35.25 -9.60
N LYS A 149 27.28 36.19 -9.33
CA LYS A 149 27.11 37.08 -8.18
C LYS A 149 25.72 37.72 -8.25
N PRO A 150 24.93 37.73 -7.17
CA PRO A 150 23.67 38.43 -7.16
C PRO A 150 23.86 39.88 -7.61
N PRO A 151 22.92 40.47 -8.36
CA PRO A 151 22.91 41.91 -8.66
C PRO A 151 23.25 42.74 -7.41
N GLU A 152 23.99 43.82 -7.59
CA GLU A 152 24.64 44.55 -6.48
C GLU A 152 23.65 44.97 -5.38
N LEU A 153 22.41 45.31 -5.76
CA LEU A 153 21.30 45.59 -4.85
C LEU A 153 21.03 44.46 -3.85
N LEU A 154 21.04 43.20 -4.30
CA LEU A 154 20.90 42.01 -3.44
C LEU A 154 22.17 41.76 -2.61
N CYS A 155 23.36 42.02 -3.18
CA CYS A 155 24.61 41.93 -2.44
C CYS A 155 24.72 42.97 -1.31
N SER A 156 24.06 44.12 -1.45
CA SER A 156 23.96 45.14 -0.39
C SER A 156 22.90 44.78 0.65
N LEU A 157 21.71 44.34 0.22
CA LEU A 157 20.63 43.88 1.10
C LEU A 157 21.08 42.76 2.05
N LEU A 158 21.77 41.74 1.51
CA LEU A 158 22.31 40.62 2.29
C LEU A 158 23.48 40.99 3.22
N LYS A 159 24.02 42.21 3.12
CA LYS A 159 25.05 42.74 4.03
C LYS A 159 24.48 43.67 5.11
N SER A 160 23.27 44.21 4.92
CA SER A 160 22.67 45.19 5.84
C SER A 160 21.92 44.58 7.04
N GLU A 161 21.68 43.26 7.08
CA GLU A 161 20.96 42.60 8.19
C GLU A 161 21.87 42.15 9.36
N ASN A 162 22.93 42.90 9.66
CA ASN A 162 23.75 42.73 10.88
C ASN A 162 24.22 44.11 11.42
N ALA A 163 23.26 44.96 11.76
CA ALA A 163 23.44 46.25 12.44
C ALA A 163 22.27 46.50 13.41
#